data_AF-A0AAU5YZ67-F1
#
_entry.id   AF-A0AAU5YZ67-F1
#
_cell.length_a   1.000
_cell.length_b   1.000
_cell.length_c   1.000
_cell.angle_alpha   90.00
_cell.angle_beta   90.00
_cell.angle_gamma   90.00
#
_symmetry.space_group_name_H-M   'P 1'
#
loop_
_entity.id
_entity.type
_entity.pdbx_description
1 polymer ?
#
loop_
_entity_poly.entity_id
_entity_poly.type
_entity_poly.pdbx_seq_one_letter_code
_entity_poly.pdbx_strand_id
1 'polypeptide(L)'
;MVIARIPDDAGEAADPLRELRAFRWGLLPFWANDIKLGAKLINARAETVHEKPAYRRAFKSRRALIPVDAFYEWPETDEVGKSGKKLKQPFAIPVNCTKRAQPGRSVSEGTWCDAGLGTVVGGGPSRSAQDR
;
A
#
# COMPACT_ATOMS: atom_id res chain seq x y z
N MET A 1 -11.94 -0.82 -1.69
CA MET A 1 -11.63 -2.19 -1.25
C MET A 1 -12.65 -3.14 -1.86
N VAL A 2 -12.23 -4.32 -2.29
CA VAL A 2 -13.12 -5.36 -2.82
C VAL A 2 -13.52 -6.28 -1.67
N ILE A 3 -14.81 -6.46 -1.45
CA ILE A 3 -15.37 -7.37 -0.44
C ILE A 3 -16.13 -8.51 -1.10
N ALA A 4 -16.20 -9.65 -0.44
CA ALA A 4 -17.08 -10.75 -0.83
C ALA A 4 -18.31 -10.75 0.08
N ARG A 5 -19.51 -10.75 -0.50
CA ARG A 5 -20.79 -10.84 0.21
C ARG A 5 -21.65 -11.95 -0.40
N ILE A 6 -22.30 -12.74 0.45
CA ILE A 6 -23.38 -13.63 0.03
C ILE A 6 -24.68 -12.79 0.11
N PRO A 7 -25.42 -12.61 -1.00
CA PRO A 7 -26.72 -11.91 -0.97
C PRO A 7 -27.70 -12.58 -0.01
N ASP A 8 -28.58 -11.80 0.61
CA ASP A 8 -29.49 -12.30 1.64
C ASP A 8 -30.59 -13.21 1.05
N ASP A 9 -30.85 -13.09 -0.25
CA ASP A 9 -31.77 -13.89 -1.06
C ASP A 9 -31.08 -15.06 -1.80
N ALA A 10 -29.77 -15.23 -1.62
CA ALA A 10 -29.03 -16.28 -2.27
C ALA A 10 -29.30 -17.62 -1.57
N GLY A 11 -29.70 -18.66 -2.33
CA GLY A 11 -29.83 -20.02 -1.82
C GLY A 11 -28.50 -20.56 -1.28
N GLU A 12 -28.54 -21.64 -0.49
CA GLU A 12 -27.39 -22.20 0.24
C GLU A 12 -26.15 -22.56 -0.63
N ALA A 13 -26.31 -22.64 -1.95
CA ALA A 13 -25.25 -22.98 -2.91
C ALA A 13 -24.74 -21.80 -3.75
N ALA A 14 -25.11 -20.55 -3.44
CA ALA A 14 -24.73 -19.40 -4.25
C ALA A 14 -23.28 -18.96 -4.05
N ASP A 15 -22.61 -18.64 -5.15
CA ASP A 15 -21.27 -18.05 -5.13
C ASP A 15 -21.29 -16.64 -4.49
N PRO A 16 -20.25 -16.27 -3.71
CA PRO A 16 -20.16 -14.95 -3.12
C PRO A 16 -19.97 -13.88 -4.20
N LEU A 17 -20.81 -12.83 -4.17
CA LEU A 17 -20.65 -11.65 -5.01
C LEU A 17 -19.48 -10.81 -4.53
N ARG A 18 -18.68 -10.32 -5.47
CA ARG A 18 -17.55 -9.42 -5.20
C ARG A 18 -17.98 -7.99 -5.52
N GLU A 19 -17.86 -7.11 -4.55
CA GLU A 19 -18.23 -5.70 -4.69
C GLU A 19 -17.04 -4.78 -4.41
N LEU A 20 -16.84 -3.79 -5.27
CA LEU A 20 -15.92 -2.69 -5.00
C LEU A 20 -16.65 -1.61 -4.19
N ARG A 21 -16.18 -1.36 -2.97
CA ARG A 21 -16.77 -0.35 -2.07
C ARG A 21 -15.69 0.58 -1.50
N ALA A 22 -16.07 1.82 -1.24
CA ALA A 22 -15.24 2.78 -0.53
C ALA A 22 -15.25 2.46 0.97
N PHE A 23 -14.08 2.49 1.59
CA PHE A 23 -13.88 2.27 3.02
C PHE A 23 -12.83 3.26 3.52
N ARG A 24 -12.80 3.44 4.84
CA ARG A 24 -11.73 4.19 5.50
C ARG A 24 -10.49 3.33 5.65
N TRP A 25 -9.33 3.91 5.35
CA TRP A 25 -8.03 3.30 5.61
C TRP A 25 -7.72 3.36 7.12
N GLY A 26 -7.85 2.23 7.80
CA GLY A 26 -7.72 2.11 9.26
C GLY A 26 -8.93 1.46 9.91
N LEU A 27 -8.71 0.30 10.54
CA LEU A 27 -9.79 -0.48 11.14
C LEU A 27 -10.33 0.21 12.40
N LEU A 28 -11.64 0.47 12.45
CA LEU A 28 -12.31 0.89 13.68
C LEU A 28 -12.95 -0.32 14.36
N PRO A 29 -12.47 -0.74 15.55
CA PRO A 29 -13.13 -1.77 16.32
C PRO A 29 -14.55 -1.34 16.70
N PHE A 30 -15.50 -2.28 16.76
CA PHE A 30 -16.90 -1.96 17.05
C PHE A 30 -17.14 -1.33 18.44
N TRP A 31 -16.20 -1.49 19.37
CA TRP A 31 -16.25 -0.91 20.72
C TRP A 31 -15.63 0.49 20.79
N ALA A 32 -14.93 0.92 19.75
CA ALA A 32 -14.21 2.18 19.75
C ALA A 32 -15.14 3.33 19.32
N ASN A 33 -15.28 4.32 20.20
CA ASN A 33 -16.06 5.54 19.93
C ASN A 33 -15.22 6.62 19.25
N ASP A 34 -13.88 6.51 19.26
CA ASP A 34 -12.97 7.48 18.65
C ASP A 34 -12.46 6.99 17.29
N ILE A 35 -12.81 7.75 16.26
CA ILE A 35 -12.37 7.56 14.87
C ILE A 35 -10.85 7.60 14.75
N LYS A 36 -10.15 8.40 15.56
CA LYS A 36 -8.68 8.53 15.53
C LYS A 36 -7.96 7.22 15.85
N LEU A 37 -8.59 6.33 16.62
CA LEU A 37 -8.04 5.01 16.88
C LEU A 37 -7.85 4.22 15.58
N GLY A 38 -8.77 4.36 14.63
CA GLY A 38 -8.68 3.69 13.33
C GLY A 38 -7.43 4.05 12.55
N ALA A 39 -6.97 5.30 12.61
CA ALA A 39 -5.74 5.74 11.93
C ALA A 39 -4.47 5.08 12.48
N LYS A 40 -4.51 4.54 13.71
CA LYS A 40 -3.40 3.75 14.28
C LYS A 40 -3.46 2.27 13.88
N LEU A 41 -4.59 1.83 13.33
CA LEU A 41 -4.90 0.44 13.00
C LEU A 41 -4.92 0.22 11.47
N ILE A 42 -4.02 0.91 10.76
CA ILE A 42 -3.87 0.81 9.31
C ILE A 42 -3.19 -0.49 8.86
N ASN A 43 -2.27 -1.00 9.69
CA ASN A 43 -1.50 -2.21 9.43
C ASN A 43 -1.75 -3.22 10.55
N ALA A 44 -1.71 -4.50 10.21
CA ALA A 44 -1.79 -5.61 11.15
C ALA A 44 -0.67 -6.60 10.86
N ARG A 45 -0.04 -7.13 11.91
CA ARG A 45 0.97 -8.19 11.78
C ARG A 45 0.28 -9.53 11.55
N ALA A 46 0.65 -10.24 10.49
CA ALA A 46 0.00 -11.49 10.09
C ALA A 46 0.05 -12.55 11.21
N GLU A 47 1.12 -12.58 11.97
CA GLU A 47 1.37 -13.53 13.05
C GLU A 47 0.40 -13.33 14.23
N THR A 48 -0.04 -12.11 14.50
CA THR A 48 -0.82 -11.76 15.72
C THR A 48 -2.23 -11.24 15.42
N VAL A 49 -2.62 -11.17 14.15
CA VAL A 49 -3.91 -10.61 13.71
C VAL A 49 -5.12 -11.38 14.28
N HIS A 50 -4.95 -12.68 14.53
CA HIS A 50 -6.01 -13.56 15.02
C HIS A 50 -6.23 -13.45 16.54
N GLU A 51 -5.25 -12.96 17.29
CA GLU A 51 -5.31 -12.83 18.75
C GLU A 51 -5.75 -11.43 19.20
N LYS A 52 -5.24 -10.40 18.51
CA LYS A 52 -5.40 -9.01 18.92
C LYS A 52 -6.88 -8.57 18.92
N PRO A 53 -7.41 -8.00 20.03
CA PRO A 53 -8.82 -7.61 20.14
C PRO A 53 -9.32 -6.68 19.05
N ALA A 54 -8.46 -5.80 18.55
CA ALA A 54 -8.78 -4.87 17.47
C ALA A 54 -9.10 -5.59 16.15
N TYR A 55 -8.45 -6.72 15.86
CA TYR A 55 -8.49 -7.38 14.55
C TYR A 55 -9.22 -8.73 14.57
N ARG A 56 -9.15 -9.51 15.66
CA ARG A 56 -9.58 -10.93 15.71
C ARG A 56 -10.97 -11.20 15.13
N ARG A 57 -11.94 -10.31 15.40
CA ARG A 57 -13.32 -10.45 14.89
C ARG A 57 -13.40 -10.17 13.39
N ALA A 58 -12.71 -9.13 12.92
CA ALA A 58 -12.65 -8.80 11.50
C ALA A 58 -11.87 -9.88 10.72
N PHE A 59 -10.78 -10.40 11.28
CA PHE A 59 -9.99 -11.48 10.67
C PHE A 59 -10.82 -12.74 10.40
N LYS A 60 -11.72 -13.11 11.33
CA LYS A 60 -12.58 -14.30 11.18
C LYS A 60 -13.59 -14.21 10.03
N SER A 61 -14.18 -13.04 9.78
CA SER A 61 -15.36 -12.93 8.90
C SER A 61 -15.37 -11.78 7.90
N ARG A 62 -14.44 -10.82 7.96
CA ARG A 62 -14.44 -9.60 7.15
C ARG A 62 -13.18 -9.51 6.30
N ARG A 63 -13.08 -10.38 5.30
CA ARG A 63 -11.97 -10.38 4.34
C ARG A 63 -12.25 -9.36 3.24
N ALA A 64 -11.22 -8.61 2.86
CA ALA A 64 -11.28 -7.65 1.78
C ALA A 64 -9.94 -7.61 1.06
N LEU A 65 -9.97 -7.28 -0.23
CA LEU A 65 -8.78 -7.01 -1.03
C LEU A 65 -8.62 -5.50 -1.22
N ILE A 66 -7.40 -5.03 -1.12
CA ILE A 66 -7.04 -3.63 -1.41
C ILE A 66 -6.31 -3.63 -2.75
N PRO A 67 -6.97 -3.29 -3.86
CA PRO A 67 -6.27 -3.12 -5.14
C PRO A 67 -5.37 -1.90 -5.03
N VAL A 68 -4.08 -2.07 -5.37
CA VAL A 68 -3.09 -0.99 -5.42
C VAL A 68 -2.14 -1.25 -6.58
N ASP A 69 -1.66 -0.19 -7.23
CA ASP A 69 -0.63 -0.29 -8.27
C ASP A 69 0.76 -0.50 -7.65
N ALA A 70 1.03 0.21 -6.55
CA ALA A 70 2.26 0.16 -5.77
C ALA A 70 2.00 0.55 -4.31
N PHE A 71 2.96 0.24 -3.44
CA PHE A 71 3.03 0.81 -2.08
C PHE A 71 4.38 1.48 -1.86
N TYR A 72 4.44 2.43 -0.93
CA TYR A 72 5.65 3.20 -0.67
C TYR A 72 6.32 2.75 0.63
N GLU A 73 7.65 2.67 0.60
CA GLU A 73 8.48 2.44 1.77
C GLU A 73 9.53 3.56 1.90
N TRP A 74 9.91 3.87 3.13
CA TRP A 74 10.86 4.94 3.46
C TRP A 74 12.03 4.40 4.28
N PRO A 75 12.92 3.59 3.67
CA PRO A 75 14.15 3.16 4.31
C PRO A 75 15.01 4.36 4.73
N GLU A 76 15.74 4.17 5.83
CA GLU A 76 16.75 5.12 6.26
C GLU A 76 17.98 5.02 5.36
N THR A 77 18.54 6.18 5.01
CA THR A 77 19.79 6.29 4.26
C THR A 77 20.98 6.41 5.21
N ASP A 78 22.20 6.26 4.69
CA ASP A 78 23.42 6.53 5.46
C ASP A 78 23.68 8.03 5.65
N GLU A 79 23.02 8.89 4.87
CA GLU A 79 23.08 10.34 5.01
C GLU A 79 22.32 10.84 6.26
N VAL A 80 22.92 11.79 6.97
CA VAL A 80 22.35 12.41 8.18
C VAL A 80 21.92 13.83 7.86
N GLY A 81 20.66 14.17 8.16
CA GLY A 81 20.11 15.50 7.96
C GLY A 81 20.58 16.51 9.02
N LYS A 82 20.24 17.79 8.80
CA LYS A 82 20.59 18.91 9.71
C LYS A 82 20.13 18.73 11.16
N SER A 83 19.16 17.85 11.41
CA SER A 83 18.60 17.53 12.72
C SER A 83 19.28 16.32 13.41
N GLY A 84 20.33 15.74 12.81
CA GLY A 84 21.05 14.59 13.35
C GLY A 84 20.35 13.23 13.12
N LYS A 85 19.20 13.21 12.43
CA LYS A 85 18.50 11.97 12.06
C LYS A 85 18.90 11.52 10.65
N LYS A 86 18.97 10.20 10.44
CA LYS A 86 19.12 9.63 9.09
C LYS A 86 17.99 10.13 8.19
N LEU A 87 18.36 10.52 6.97
CA LEU A 87 17.37 10.88 5.97
C LEU A 87 16.59 9.62 5.56
N LYS A 88 15.37 9.84 5.05
CA LYS A 88 14.51 8.77 4.56
C LYS A 88 14.20 9.02 3.11
N GLN A 89 14.50 8.04 2.27
CA GLN A 89 14.25 8.14 0.84
C GLN A 89 12.98 7.35 0.50
N PRO A 90 11.97 7.96 -0.15
CA PRO A 90 10.79 7.23 -0.61
C PRO A 90 11.15 6.30 -1.77
N PHE A 91 10.71 5.05 -1.69
CA PHE A 91 10.71 4.09 -2.79
C PHE A 91 9.29 3.61 -3.05
N ALA A 92 8.89 3.54 -4.33
CA ALA A 92 7.65 2.90 -4.74
C ALA A 92 7.93 1.43 -5.10
N ILE A 93 7.16 0.51 -4.53
CA ILE A 93 7.25 -0.94 -4.77
C ILE A 93 5.99 -1.34 -5.55
N PRO A 94 6.07 -1.61 -6.87
CA PRO A 94 4.92 -1.98 -7.69
C PRO A 94 4.45 -3.40 -7.40
N VAL A 95 3.13 -3.60 -7.33
CA VAL A 95 2.52 -4.92 -7.06
C VAL A 95 2.40 -5.76 -8.33
N ASN A 96 2.40 -5.12 -9.50
CA ASN A 96 2.31 -5.79 -10.80
C ASN A 96 3.64 -5.70 -11.58
N CYS A 97 4.68 -6.39 -11.10
CA CYS A 97 5.89 -6.64 -11.88
C CYS A 97 5.72 -7.93 -12.69
N THR A 98 5.05 -7.85 -13.84
CA THR A 98 4.84 -9.00 -14.75
C THR A 98 5.95 -9.18 -15.79
N LYS A 99 6.99 -8.33 -15.80
CA LYS A 99 8.21 -8.58 -16.59
C LYS A 99 9.20 -9.38 -15.74
N ARG A 100 9.28 -10.69 -16.00
CA ARG A 100 10.34 -11.59 -15.51
C ARG A 100 11.68 -10.85 -15.63
N ALA A 101 12.40 -10.65 -14.52
CA ALA A 101 13.74 -10.08 -14.55
C ALA A 101 14.58 -10.92 -15.52
N GLN A 102 14.95 -10.36 -16.67
CA GLN A 102 15.83 -11.03 -17.62
C GLN A 102 17.27 -10.82 -17.14
N PRO A 103 18.05 -11.89 -16.92
CA PRO A 103 19.47 -11.74 -16.59
C PRO A 103 20.17 -10.98 -17.73
N GLY A 104 20.80 -9.84 -17.40
CA GLY A 104 21.68 -9.11 -18.32
C GLY A 104 21.17 -7.79 -18.93
N ARG A 105 19.97 -7.30 -18.58
CA ARG A 105 19.51 -5.97 -19.04
C ARG A 105 19.84 -4.87 -18.03
N SER A 106 20.44 -3.77 -18.49
CA SER A 106 20.78 -2.62 -17.65
C SER A 106 19.52 -1.84 -17.23
N VAL A 107 19.55 -1.33 -16.00
CA VAL A 107 18.47 -0.54 -15.36
C VAL A 107 18.11 0.73 -16.15
N SER A 108 18.98 1.16 -17.06
CA SER A 108 18.79 2.33 -17.94
C SER A 108 17.85 2.08 -19.14
N GLU A 109 17.54 0.83 -19.49
CA GLU A 109 16.62 0.49 -20.59
C GLU A 109 15.21 0.20 -20.08
N GLY A 110 14.55 1.24 -19.55
CA GLY A 110 13.09 1.29 -19.44
C GLY A 110 12.45 0.30 -18.46
N THR A 111 12.71 0.46 -17.17
CA THR A 111 11.79 0.05 -16.09
C THR A 111 10.92 1.24 -15.67
N TRP A 112 10.24 1.84 -16.64
CA TRP A 112 8.96 2.48 -16.38
C TRP A 112 7.92 1.48 -16.84
N CYS A 113 7.02 1.11 -15.94
CA CYS A 113 5.80 0.44 -16.34
C CYS A 113 5.13 1.39 -17.35
N ASP A 114 5.12 1.02 -18.64
CA ASP A 114 4.23 1.61 -19.64
C ASP A 114 2.79 1.23 -19.27
N ALA A 115 2.32 1.72 -18.13
CA ALA A 115 0.92 1.93 -17.88
C ALA A 115 0.65 3.31 -18.48
N GLY A 116 0.09 3.31 -19.69
CA GLY A 116 -0.25 4.53 -20.40
C GLY A 116 -1.18 5.41 -19.56
N LEU A 117 -0.61 6.37 -18.84
CA LEU A 117 -1.22 7.58 -18.34
C LEU A 117 -0.13 8.65 -18.25
N GLY A 118 -0.13 9.53 -19.24
CA GLY A 118 0.36 10.92 -19.18
C GLY A 118 1.67 11.19 -18.44
N THR A 119 2.75 11.33 -19.22
CA THR A 119 3.74 12.40 -19.13
C THR A 119 3.73 13.26 -17.85
N VAL A 120 4.71 13.05 -16.96
CA VAL A 120 5.30 14.15 -16.18
C VAL A 120 6.76 14.27 -16.59
N VAL A 121 7.00 15.18 -17.52
CA VAL A 121 8.32 15.70 -17.87
C VAL A 121 8.77 16.64 -16.77
N GLY A 122 10.03 16.52 -16.32
CA GLY A 122 10.73 17.66 -15.73
C GLY A 122 11.64 17.40 -14.52
N GLY A 123 12.63 16.51 -14.67
CA GLY A 123 13.87 16.64 -13.91
C GLY A 123 14.78 17.66 -14.59
N GLY A 124 15.02 18.81 -13.94
CA GLY A 124 16.09 19.76 -14.30
C GLY A 124 17.30 19.60 -13.37
N PRO A 125 18.53 19.83 -13.85
CA PRO A 125 19.76 19.39 -13.18
C PRO A 125 20.09 20.19 -11.91
N SER A 126 20.73 19.49 -10.98
CA SER A 126 21.43 20.05 -9.82
C SER A 126 22.38 21.18 -10.24
N ARG A 127 22.18 22.38 -9.71
CA ARG A 127 23.25 23.40 -9.69
C ARG A 127 24.08 23.22 -8.43
N SER A 128 25.32 22.80 -8.65
CA SER A 128 26.44 22.91 -7.72
C SER A 128 26.68 24.37 -7.36
N ALA A 129 27.00 24.62 -6.09
CA ALA A 129 27.51 25.89 -5.61
C ALA A 129 28.91 26.15 -6.20
N GLN A 130 29.06 27.23 -6.98
CA GLN A 130 30.29 28.01 -7.21
C GLN A 130 30.00 29.08 -8.28
N ASP A 131 29.69 30.31 -7.85
CA ASP A 131 30.27 31.55 -8.39
C ASP A 131 29.71 32.78 -7.63
N ARG A 132 30.63 33.46 -6.92
CA ARG A 132 30.61 34.83 -6.35
C ARG A 132 29.54 35.24 -5.34
#